data_AF-A0A179FFG7-F1
#
_entry.id   AF-A0A179FFG7-F1
#
_cell.length_a   1.000
_cell.length_b   1.000
_cell.length_c   1.000
_cell.angle_alpha   90.00
_cell.angle_beta   90.00
_cell.angle_gamma   90.00
#
_symmetry.space_group_name_H-M   'P 1'
#
loop_
_entity.id
_entity.type
_entity.pdbx_description
1 polymer ?
#
loop_
_entity_poly.entity_id
_entity_poly.type
_entity_poly.pdbx_seq_one_letter_code
_entity_poly.pdbx_strand_id
1 'polypeptide(L)'
;MALIKATDGDRVLDDPSDEQLHDLLADMNLSCNFVIVERLDRGGEHYIQVALSEEPNYGSYQVEYRDGRPDAHFEATVLRDSDWDSILDHGFERVMQVVCDWVADNARWRTALPWKPLVLSNNQ
;
A
#
# COMPACT_ATOMS: atom_id res chain seq x y z
N MET A 1 19.01 4.91 10.05
CA MET A 1 17.86 3.98 10.09
C MET A 1 16.73 4.67 9.36
N ALA A 2 15.94 3.93 8.59
CA ALA A 2 14.75 4.48 7.97
C ALA A 2 13.79 4.94 9.08
N LEU A 3 13.12 6.07 8.89
CA LEU A 3 12.06 6.49 9.80
C LEU A 3 10.74 6.22 9.09
N ILE A 4 10.09 5.12 9.47
CA ILE A 4 8.85 4.65 8.87
C ILE A 4 7.69 5.04 9.77
N LYS A 5 6.59 5.46 9.18
CA LYS A 5 5.33 5.68 9.88
C LYS A 5 4.22 5.02 9.07
N ALA A 6 3.39 4.21 9.70
CA ALA A 6 2.18 3.65 9.08
C ALA A 6 0.93 4.27 9.71
N THR A 7 -0.09 4.50 8.89
CA THR A 7 -1.34 5.14 9.32
C THR A 7 -2.51 4.51 8.58
N ASP A 8 -3.57 4.18 9.30
CA ASP A 8 -4.89 3.86 8.74
C ASP A 8 -5.93 4.90 9.23
N GLY A 9 -7.23 4.58 9.15
CA GLY A 9 -8.28 5.47 9.64
C GLY A 9 -8.25 5.75 11.15
N ASP A 10 -7.67 4.86 11.95
CA ASP A 10 -7.80 4.84 13.43
C ASP A 10 -6.46 4.78 14.18
N ARG A 11 -5.39 4.31 13.54
CA ARG A 11 -4.10 3.96 14.13
C ARG A 11 -2.97 4.70 13.43
N VAL A 12 -1.97 5.08 14.23
CA VAL A 12 -0.69 5.61 13.76
C VAL A 12 0.42 4.83 14.47
N LEU A 13 1.30 4.19 13.71
CA LEU A 13 2.42 3.41 14.23
C LEU A 13 3.74 3.99 13.72
N ASP A 14 4.66 4.27 14.64
CA ASP A 14 6.04 4.64 14.32
C ASP A 14 6.92 3.39 14.27
N ASP A 15 7.71 3.26 13.21
CA ASP A 15 8.61 2.13 12.92
C ASP A 15 7.94 0.75 13.11
N PRO A 16 6.82 0.48 12.40
CA PRO A 16 6.06 -0.76 12.58
C PRO A 16 6.86 -1.99 12.14
N SER A 17 6.70 -3.09 12.88
CA SER A 17 7.18 -4.41 12.45
C SER A 17 6.38 -4.94 11.27
N ASP A 18 6.91 -5.96 10.57
CA ASP A 18 6.18 -6.65 9.49
C ASP A 18 4.85 -7.23 9.99
N GLU A 19 4.79 -7.72 11.23
CA GLU A 19 3.56 -8.23 11.86
C GLU A 19 2.53 -7.10 12.06
N GLN A 20 2.97 -5.93 12.52
CA GLN A 20 2.08 -4.78 12.68
C GLN A 20 1.57 -4.23 11.33
N LEU A 21 2.40 -4.28 10.29
CA LEU A 21 2.00 -3.93 8.93
C LEU A 21 0.98 -4.94 8.37
N HIS A 22 1.19 -6.23 8.64
CA HIS A 22 0.24 -7.27 8.30
C HIS A 22 -1.12 -7.02 8.95
N ASP A 23 -1.15 -6.76 10.25
CA ASP A 23 -2.38 -6.49 11.01
C ASP A 23 -3.10 -5.24 10.48
N LEU A 24 -2.37 -4.14 10.20
CA LEU A 24 -2.94 -2.94 9.59
C LEU A 24 -3.65 -3.24 8.27
N LEU A 25 -3.00 -4.00 7.39
CA LEU A 25 -3.55 -4.33 6.07
C LEU A 25 -4.70 -5.34 6.15
N ALA A 26 -4.61 -6.32 7.05
CA ALA A 26 -5.64 -7.35 7.24
C ALA A 26 -6.92 -6.77 7.85
N ASP A 27 -6.79 -5.77 8.71
CA ASP A 27 -7.93 -5.10 9.37
C ASP A 27 -8.65 -4.08 8.48
N MET A 28 -8.14 -3.79 7.28
CA MET A 28 -8.81 -2.88 6.34
C MET A 28 -10.26 -3.32 6.11
N ASN A 29 -11.16 -2.40 5.87
CA ASN A 29 -12.54 -2.70 5.49
C ASN A 29 -13.15 -1.44 4.87
N LEU A 30 -14.42 -1.46 4.50
CA LEU A 30 -15.01 -0.30 3.82
C LEU A 30 -15.12 0.97 4.68
N SER A 31 -15.06 0.84 6.01
CA SER A 31 -15.00 2.00 6.91
C SER A 31 -13.57 2.52 7.09
N CYS A 32 -12.59 1.62 7.09
CA CYS A 32 -11.14 1.93 7.15
C CYS A 32 -10.46 1.30 5.94
N ASN A 33 -10.68 1.88 4.76
CA ASN A 33 -10.37 1.23 3.49
C ASN A 33 -8.98 1.55 2.95
N PHE A 34 -8.08 2.10 3.77
CA PHE A 34 -6.74 2.43 3.34
C PHE A 34 -5.71 2.30 4.46
N VAL A 35 -4.47 2.05 4.06
CA VAL A 35 -3.25 2.15 4.88
C VAL A 35 -2.22 2.95 4.09
N ILE A 36 -1.58 3.92 4.72
CA ILE A 36 -0.46 4.70 4.17
C ILE A 36 0.78 4.38 4.99
N VAL A 37 1.88 4.04 4.31
CA VAL A 37 3.19 3.83 4.91
C VAL A 37 4.16 4.86 4.33
N GLU A 38 4.69 5.73 5.18
CA GLU A 38 5.51 6.89 4.83
C GLU A 38 6.98 6.72 5.27
N ARG A 39 7.89 7.30 4.49
CA ARG A 39 9.31 7.48 4.84
C ARG A 39 9.54 8.93 5.21
N LEU A 40 9.87 9.16 6.47
CA LEU A 40 10.09 10.49 7.04
C LEU A 40 11.58 10.88 7.08
N ASP A 41 12.47 9.95 6.73
CA ASP A 41 13.92 10.17 6.67
C ASP A 41 14.40 10.81 5.35
N ARG A 42 13.48 11.09 4.42
CA ARG A 42 13.76 11.66 3.09
C ARG A 42 12.92 12.91 2.86
N GLY A 43 13.44 13.86 2.07
CA GLY A 43 12.69 15.06 1.69
C GLY A 43 11.69 14.78 0.56
N GLY A 44 10.57 15.50 0.53
CA GLY A 44 9.48 15.23 -0.41
C GLY A 44 8.62 14.03 -0.01
N GLU A 45 7.51 13.81 -0.72
CA GLU A 45 6.55 12.76 -0.39
C GLU A 45 7.08 11.39 -0.79
N HIS A 46 7.40 10.55 0.20
CA HIS A 46 7.77 9.15 -0.01
C HIS A 46 6.78 8.28 0.77
N TYR A 47 5.83 7.70 0.06
CA TYR A 47 4.87 6.80 0.67
C TYR A 47 4.52 5.65 -0.26
N ILE A 48 4.03 4.57 0.32
CA ILE A 48 3.22 3.57 -0.35
C ILE A 48 1.85 3.52 0.35
N GLN A 49 0.78 3.62 -0.43
CA GLN A 49 -0.59 3.54 0.04
C GLN A 49 -1.24 2.30 -0.55
N VAL A 50 -2.00 1.60 0.28
CA VAL A 50 -2.90 0.52 -0.14
C VAL A 50 -4.31 0.99 0.16
N ALA A 51 -5.19 0.92 -0.83
CA ALA A 51 -6.61 1.19 -0.66
C ALA A 51 -7.42 -0.02 -1.13
N LEU A 52 -8.48 -0.34 -0.39
CA LEU A 52 -9.44 -1.37 -0.74
C LEU A 52 -10.54 -0.77 -1.62
N SER A 53 -10.81 -1.43 -2.74
CA SER A 53 -11.91 -1.09 -3.65
C SER A 53 -12.96 -2.19 -3.69
N GLU A 54 -14.24 -1.79 -3.59
CA GLU A 54 -15.38 -2.65 -3.92
C GLU A 54 -15.51 -2.74 -5.44
N GLU A 55 -15.00 -3.83 -5.99
CA GLU A 55 -15.28 -4.25 -7.36
C GLU A 55 -16.14 -5.52 -7.31
N PRO A 56 -16.93 -5.84 -8.37
CA PRO A 56 -17.65 -7.10 -8.44
C PRO A 56 -16.73 -8.31 -8.20
N ASN A 57 -17.25 -9.38 -7.59
CA ASN A 57 -16.51 -10.53 -7.05
C ASN A 57 -15.83 -10.24 -5.70
N TYR A 58 -14.54 -10.57 -5.54
CA TYR A 58 -13.81 -10.44 -4.26
C TYR A 58 -13.22 -9.04 -4.02
N GLY A 59 -13.34 -8.11 -4.97
CA GLY A 59 -12.74 -6.77 -4.88
C GLY A 59 -11.26 -6.72 -5.29
N SER A 60 -10.61 -5.59 -5.02
CA SER A 60 -9.21 -5.37 -5.37
C SER A 60 -8.50 -4.42 -4.39
N TYR A 61 -7.17 -4.50 -4.38
CA TYR A 61 -6.31 -3.50 -3.76
C TYR A 61 -5.81 -2.55 -4.84
N GLN A 62 -6.00 -1.25 -4.62
CA GLN A 62 -5.27 -0.21 -5.34
C GLN A 62 -4.03 0.12 -4.54
N VAL A 63 -2.86 -0.09 -5.14
CA VAL A 63 -1.57 0.24 -4.54
C VAL A 63 -0.99 1.44 -5.25
N GLU A 64 -0.59 2.45 -4.49
CA GLU A 64 -0.06 3.71 -4.99
C GLU A 64 1.28 4.00 -4.29
N TYR A 65 2.23 4.63 -4.98
CA TYR A 65 3.42 5.16 -4.30
C TYR A 65 3.88 6.50 -4.84
N ARG A 66 4.50 7.30 -3.97
CA ARG A 66 5.31 8.47 -4.33
C ARG A 66 6.77 8.26 -4.02
N ASP A 67 7.64 8.75 -4.90
CA ASP A 67 9.11 8.64 -4.79
C ASP A 67 9.76 10.03 -4.78
N GLY A 68 9.26 10.91 -3.91
CA GLY A 68 9.85 12.21 -3.57
C GLY A 68 9.71 13.33 -4.59
N ARG A 69 9.42 13.01 -5.86
CA ARG A 69 9.28 14.00 -6.95
C ARG A 69 7.80 14.19 -7.32
N PRO A 70 7.41 15.41 -7.78
CA PRO A 70 6.02 15.68 -8.18
C PRO A 70 5.47 14.75 -9.28
N ASP A 71 6.33 14.35 -10.21
CA ASP A 71 6.03 13.45 -11.34
C ASP A 71 6.25 11.97 -11.03
N ALA A 72 6.84 11.65 -9.89
CA ALA A 72 7.10 10.28 -9.46
C ALA A 72 5.94 9.74 -8.63
N HIS A 73 4.80 9.61 -9.29
CA HIS A 73 3.55 9.10 -8.72
C HIS A 73 3.03 7.96 -9.58
N PHE A 74 2.81 6.80 -8.97
CA PHE A 74 2.49 5.58 -9.69
C PHE A 74 1.44 4.77 -8.95
N GLU A 75 0.72 3.95 -9.69
CA GLU A 75 -0.32 3.08 -9.17
C GLU A 75 -0.27 1.70 -9.84
N ALA A 76 -0.85 0.71 -9.18
CA ALA A 76 -1.14 -0.62 -9.69
C ALA A 76 -2.38 -1.18 -9.00
N THR A 77 -3.06 -2.10 -9.67
CA THR A 77 -4.22 -2.82 -9.12
C THR A 77 -3.84 -4.28 -8.90
N VAL A 78 -4.18 -4.81 -7.72
CA VAL A 78 -4.00 -6.22 -7.37
C VAL A 78 -5.39 -6.82 -7.10
N LEU A 79 -5.78 -7.81 -7.90
CA LEU A 79 -7.06 -8.48 -7.72
C LEU A 79 -7.01 -9.41 -6.50
N ARG A 80 -8.10 -9.40 -5.73
CA ARG A 80 -8.34 -10.42 -4.70
C ARG A 80 -8.87 -11.69 -5.36
N ASP A 81 -8.51 -12.83 -4.83
CA ASP A 81 -8.93 -14.14 -5.36
C ASP A 81 -9.70 -15.02 -4.35
N SER A 82 -10.04 -14.45 -3.19
CA SER A 82 -10.82 -15.14 -2.16
C SER A 82 -11.67 -14.18 -1.32
N ASP A 83 -12.61 -14.76 -0.55
CA ASP A 83 -13.49 -14.01 0.35
C ASP A 83 -12.71 -13.24 1.42
N TRP A 84 -13.36 -12.26 2.06
CA TRP A 84 -12.75 -11.38 3.05
C TRP A 84 -12.11 -12.13 4.24
N ASP A 85 -12.74 -13.22 4.67
CA ASP A 85 -12.28 -14.02 5.83
C ASP A 85 -11.37 -15.21 5.42
N SER A 86 -10.92 -15.25 4.16
CA SER A 86 -10.07 -16.35 3.69
C SER A 86 -8.64 -16.18 4.19
N ILE A 87 -8.09 -17.24 4.78
CA ILE A 87 -6.69 -17.33 5.19
C ILE A 87 -5.70 -17.39 4.01
N LEU A 88 -6.19 -17.55 2.78
CA LEU A 88 -5.39 -17.64 1.56
C LEU A 88 -5.96 -16.66 0.53
N ASP A 89 -5.47 -15.43 0.54
CA ASP A 89 -5.68 -14.40 -0.48
C ASP A 89 -4.31 -14.08 -1.11
N HIS A 90 -4.07 -14.57 -2.32
CA HIS A 90 -2.76 -14.36 -2.97
C HIS A 90 -2.56 -12.88 -3.38
N GLY A 91 -3.66 -12.13 -3.55
CA GLY A 91 -3.62 -10.69 -3.76
C GLY A 91 -3.12 -9.97 -2.52
N PHE A 92 -3.62 -10.36 -1.35
CA PHE A 92 -3.15 -9.84 -0.06
C PHE A 92 -1.67 -10.16 0.19
N GLU A 93 -1.25 -11.41 0.00
CA GLU A 93 0.17 -11.81 0.15
C GLU A 93 1.09 -10.99 -0.76
N ARG A 94 0.65 -10.72 -2.01
CA ARG A 94 1.40 -9.90 -2.96
C ARG A 94 1.53 -8.46 -2.49
N VAL A 95 0.45 -7.86 -1.98
CA VAL A 95 0.46 -6.50 -1.44
C VAL A 95 1.40 -6.42 -0.24
N MET A 96 1.31 -7.38 0.69
CA MET A 96 2.16 -7.43 1.87
C MET A 96 3.65 -7.51 1.49
N GLN A 97 4.00 -8.36 0.52
CA GLN A 97 5.37 -8.45 0.03
C GLN A 97 5.87 -7.12 -0.56
N VAL A 98 5.04 -6.41 -1.31
CA VAL A 98 5.38 -5.11 -1.89
C VAL A 98 5.64 -4.06 -0.81
N VAL A 99 4.79 -4.00 0.21
CA VAL A 99 4.93 -3.04 1.32
C VAL A 99 6.19 -3.33 2.14
N CYS A 100 6.44 -4.59 2.52
CA CYS A 100 7.66 -4.96 3.24
C CYS A 100 8.94 -4.70 2.43
N ASP A 101 8.97 -5.05 1.15
CA ASP A 101 10.11 -4.76 0.29
C ASP A 101 10.35 -3.24 0.17
N TRP A 102 9.29 -2.42 0.14
CA TRP A 102 9.41 -0.96 0.14
C TRP A 102 9.96 -0.41 1.47
N VAL A 103 9.45 -0.90 2.60
CA VAL A 103 9.93 -0.56 3.96
C VAL A 103 11.40 -0.97 4.15
N ALA A 104 11.82 -2.10 3.61
CA ALA A 104 13.20 -2.58 3.65
C ALA A 104 14.14 -1.89 2.65
N ASP A 105 13.65 -0.99 1.79
CA ASP A 105 14.38 -0.40 0.66
C ASP A 105 14.94 -1.47 -0.32
N ASN A 106 14.25 -2.61 -0.42
CA ASN A 106 14.59 -3.70 -1.32
C ASN A 106 13.98 -3.45 -2.71
N ALA A 107 14.81 -3.27 -3.74
CA ALA A 107 14.33 -2.86 -5.07
C ALA A 107 13.34 -3.83 -5.77
N ARG A 108 13.10 -5.03 -5.23
CA ARG A 108 12.15 -6.02 -5.80
C ARG A 108 10.72 -5.49 -5.97
N TRP A 109 10.25 -4.62 -5.07
CA TRP A 109 8.89 -4.05 -5.15
C TRP A 109 8.67 -3.26 -6.45
N ARG A 110 9.73 -2.65 -7.03
CA ARG A 110 9.65 -1.85 -8.26
C ARG A 110 9.24 -2.66 -9.49
N THR A 111 9.38 -3.98 -9.46
CA THR A 111 8.96 -4.89 -10.54
C THR A 111 7.92 -5.91 -10.10
N ALA A 112 7.47 -5.85 -8.84
CA ALA A 112 6.54 -6.82 -8.27
C ALA A 112 5.10 -6.62 -8.76
N LEU A 113 4.75 -5.41 -9.22
CA LEU A 113 3.45 -5.03 -9.76
C LEU A 113 3.61 -4.32 -11.12
N PRO A 114 2.57 -4.34 -11.97
CA PRO A 114 2.56 -3.63 -13.25
C PRO A 114 2.31 -2.12 -13.03
N TRP A 115 3.27 -1.43 -12.41
CA TRP A 115 3.16 -0.01 -12.10
C TRP A 115 2.91 0.84 -13.35
N LYS A 116 1.92 1.74 -13.25
CA LYS A 116 1.65 2.77 -14.25
C LYS A 116 1.75 4.15 -13.60
N PRO A 117 2.20 5.19 -14.32
CA PRO A 117 2.15 6.56 -13.81
C PRO A 117 0.72 6.95 -13.45
N LEU A 118 0.53 7.50 -12.26
CA LEU A 118 -0.74 8.08 -11.85
C LEU A 118 -0.77 9.53 -12.33
N VAL A 119 -1.53 9.77 -13.39
CA VAL A 119 -1.80 11.13 -13.87
C VAL A 119 -3.01 11.65 -13.11
N LEU A 120 -2.76 12.43 -12.06
CA LEU A 120 -3.82 13.17 -11.39
C LEU A 120 -4.42 14.15 -12.39
N SER A 121 -5.57 13.79 -12.94
CA SER A 121 -6.37 14.71 -13.74
C SER A 121 -6.91 15.74 -12.76
N ASN A 122 -6.40 16.98 -12.80
CA ASN A 122 -6.98 18.10 -12.07
C ASN A 122 -8.38 18.38 -12.63
N ASN A 123 -9.39 17.65 -12.18
CA ASN A 123 -10.77 18.09 -12.30
C ASN A 123 -10.99 19.14 -11.20
N GLN A 124 -10.74 20.40 -11.57
CA GLN A 124 -11.25 21.58 -10.87
C GLN A 124 -12.74 21.74 -11.12
#